data_AF-A0A967QJT1-F1
#
_entry.id   AF-A0A967QJT1-F1
#
_cell.length_a   1.000
_cell.length_b   1.000
_cell.length_c   1.000
_cell.angle_alpha   90.00
_cell.angle_beta   90.00
_cell.angle_gamma   90.00
#
_symmetry.space_group_name_H-M   'P 1'
#
loop_
_entity.id
_entity.type
_entity.pdbx_description
1 polymer ?
#
loop_
_entity_poly.entity_id
_entity_poly.type
_entity_poly.pdbx_seq_one_letter_code
_entity_poly.pdbx_strand_id
1 'polypeptide(L)'
;SFAAAAAVTLGVLFGLGVFEPTGRAIVPMAGVMVGNSMTATVVASRRIVAEARDHRDLVEARLALGLSSRDAFAPHLREALRTALVPQIETTKAVGIIALPGAMTGLILAGVDPVDAVRVQVAVMYLVLGSVATTTSVMAIGLTRGLFSPDHRLVVPR
;
A
#
# COMPACT_ATOMS: atom_id res chain seq x y z
N SER A 1 -13.84 4.44 8.59
CA SER A 1 -14.86 4.10 7.57
C SER A 1 -14.17 3.80 6.24
N PHE A 2 -14.71 2.90 5.43
CA PHE A 2 -14.16 2.57 4.10
C PHE A 2 -14.02 3.82 3.20
N ALA A 3 -15.00 4.72 3.26
CA ALA A 3 -14.96 6.00 2.56
C ALA A 3 -13.76 6.87 2.95
N ALA A 4 -13.35 6.88 4.23
CA ALA A 4 -12.18 7.63 4.67
C ALA A 4 -10.87 7.04 4.13
N ALA A 5 -10.73 5.71 4.13
CA ALA A 5 -9.56 5.05 3.54
C ALA A 5 -9.48 5.29 2.02
N ALA A 6 -10.62 5.22 1.33
CA ALA A 6 -10.70 5.54 -0.09
C ALA A 6 -10.37 7.02 -0.37
N ALA A 7 -10.93 7.96 0.40
CA ALA A 7 -10.67 9.39 0.25
C ALA A 7 -9.20 9.74 0.50
N VAL A 8 -8.57 9.13 1.52
CA VAL A 8 -7.14 9.34 1.78
C VAL A 8 -6.27 8.70 0.70
N THR A 9 -6.62 7.50 0.23
CA THR A 9 -5.90 6.84 -0.88
C THR A 9 -5.94 7.72 -2.13
N LEU A 10 -7.13 8.23 -2.50
CA LEU A 10 -7.29 9.16 -3.61
C LEU A 10 -6.51 10.46 -3.38
N GLY A 11 -6.63 11.05 -2.18
CA GLY A 11 -5.91 12.27 -1.82
C GLY A 11 -4.39 12.13 -1.92
N VAL A 12 -3.83 10.98 -1.52
CA VAL A 12 -2.39 10.71 -1.63
C VAL A 12 -1.97 10.52 -3.09
N LEU A 13 -2.75 9.78 -3.89
CA LEU A 13 -2.42 9.53 -5.29
C LEU A 13 -2.45 10.81 -6.15
N PHE A 14 -3.48 11.64 -5.98
CA PHE A 14 -3.59 12.91 -6.69
C PHE A 14 -2.67 13.99 -6.10
N GLY A 15 -2.51 14.03 -4.76
CA GLY A 15 -1.69 15.03 -4.07
C GLY A 15 -0.19 14.86 -4.29
N LEU A 16 0.29 13.63 -4.45
CA LEU A 16 1.71 13.35 -4.77
C LEU A 16 2.00 13.32 -6.27
N GLY A 17 1.02 13.60 -7.13
CA GLY A 17 1.24 13.65 -8.58
C GLY A 17 1.68 12.31 -9.18
N VAL A 18 1.27 11.18 -8.59
CA VAL A 18 1.59 9.83 -9.11
C VAL A 18 0.91 9.57 -10.47
N PHE A 19 0.03 10.47 -10.91
CA PHE A 19 -0.81 10.33 -12.09
C PHE A 19 -0.42 11.33 -13.20
N GLU A 20 0.04 10.82 -14.36
CA GLU A 20 0.25 11.63 -15.57
C GLU A 20 -1.00 11.67 -16.46
N PRO A 21 -1.43 12.87 -16.95
CA PRO A 21 -2.67 13.05 -17.69
C PRO A 21 -2.50 12.84 -19.22
N THR A 22 -2.29 11.61 -19.70
CA THR A 22 -2.51 11.23 -21.13
C THR A 22 -3.68 10.24 -21.37
N GLY A 23 -4.82 10.78 -21.81
CA GLY A 23 -6.21 10.29 -21.61
C GLY A 23 -6.75 8.99 -22.23
N ARG A 24 -5.98 7.98 -22.67
CA ARG A 24 -6.57 6.72 -23.23
C ARG A 24 -6.33 5.44 -22.42
N ALA A 25 -5.21 5.33 -21.70
CA ALA A 25 -4.93 4.20 -20.79
C ALA A 25 -5.22 4.55 -19.31
N ILE A 26 -5.55 5.82 -19.04
CA ILE A 26 -5.71 6.37 -17.69
C ILE A 26 -6.81 5.69 -16.90
N VAL A 27 -8.00 5.56 -17.47
CA VAL A 27 -9.18 5.17 -16.67
C VAL A 27 -9.03 3.76 -16.10
N PRO A 28 -8.61 2.74 -16.89
CA PRO A 28 -8.33 1.41 -16.35
C PRO A 28 -7.15 1.40 -15.37
N MET A 29 -6.05 2.11 -15.67
CA MET A 29 -4.88 2.15 -14.78
C MET A 29 -5.18 2.82 -13.45
N ALA A 30 -5.93 3.92 -13.45
CA ALA A 30 -6.43 4.57 -12.24
C ALA A 30 -7.26 3.61 -11.40
N GLY A 31 -8.20 2.88 -12.02
CA GLY A 31 -9.01 1.89 -11.33
C GLY A 31 -8.18 0.81 -10.64
N VAL A 32 -7.19 0.25 -11.36
CA VAL A 32 -6.29 -0.79 -10.82
C VAL A 32 -5.40 -0.23 -9.70
N MET A 33 -4.81 0.96 -9.87
CA MET A 33 -3.95 1.58 -8.86
C MET A 33 -4.74 1.92 -7.58
N VAL A 34 -5.91 2.55 -7.72
CA VAL A 34 -6.78 2.88 -6.58
C VAL A 34 -7.28 1.61 -5.89
N GLY A 35 -7.74 0.62 -6.65
CA GLY A 35 -8.27 -0.64 -6.11
C GLY A 35 -7.23 -1.43 -5.31
N ASN A 36 -6.03 -1.61 -5.86
CA ASN A 36 -4.95 -2.29 -5.16
C ASN A 36 -4.46 -1.49 -3.95
N SER A 37 -4.33 -0.16 -4.09
CA SER A 37 -3.89 0.71 -2.99
C SER A 37 -4.89 0.72 -1.85
N MET A 38 -6.19 0.77 -2.16
CA MET A 38 -7.26 0.69 -1.16
C MET A 38 -7.22 -0.64 -0.42
N THR A 39 -7.09 -1.76 -1.15
CA THR A 39 -7.02 -3.10 -0.55
C THR A 39 -5.84 -3.23 0.40
N ALA A 40 -4.63 -2.90 -0.06
CA ALA A 40 -3.42 -2.94 0.76
C ALA A 40 -3.52 -2.01 1.99
N THR A 41 -4.05 -0.80 1.80
CA THR A 41 -4.20 0.18 2.88
C THR A 41 -5.19 -0.27 3.94
N VAL A 42 -6.29 -0.92 3.55
CA VAL A 42 -7.26 -1.50 4.50
C VAL A 42 -6.61 -2.62 5.31
N VAL A 43 -5.86 -3.52 4.66
CA VAL A 43 -5.15 -4.61 5.35
C VAL A 43 -4.11 -4.03 6.32
N ALA A 44 -3.28 -3.10 5.87
CA ALA A 44 -2.27 -2.45 6.71
C ALA A 44 -2.91 -1.76 7.92
N SER A 45 -3.99 -1.00 7.71
CA SER A 45 -4.67 -0.28 8.79
C SER A 45 -5.25 -1.24 9.84
N ARG A 46 -5.91 -2.31 9.39
CA ARG A 46 -6.44 -3.34 10.30
C ARG A 46 -5.32 -4.02 11.07
N ARG A 47 -4.21 -4.35 10.39
CA ARG A 47 -3.08 -5.03 11.04
C ARG A 47 -2.38 -4.11 12.04
N ILE A 48 -2.17 -2.83 11.72
CA ILE A 48 -1.62 -1.84 12.66
C ILE A 48 -2.47 -1.74 13.93
N VAL A 49 -3.80 -1.64 13.79
CA VAL A 49 -4.70 -1.58 14.95
C VAL A 49 -4.65 -2.87 15.75
N ALA A 50 -4.63 -4.04 15.09
CA ALA A 50 -4.50 -5.32 15.77
C ALA A 50 -3.17 -5.42 16.54
N GLU A 51 -2.04 -5.10 15.91
CA GLU A 51 -0.72 -5.11 16.56
C GLU A 51 -0.66 -4.17 17.77
N ALA A 52 -1.29 -3.01 17.69
CA ALA A 52 -1.39 -2.07 18.81
C ALA A 52 -2.26 -2.61 19.97
N ARG A 53 -3.31 -3.39 19.67
CA ARG A 53 -4.16 -4.02 20.70
C ARG A 53 -3.45 -5.22 21.33
N ASP A 54 -2.93 -6.11 20.51
CA ASP A 54 -2.41 -7.41 20.93
C ASP A 54 -1.06 -7.27 21.66
N HIS A 55 -0.25 -6.27 21.29
CA HIS A 55 1.08 -6.06 21.86
C HIS A 55 1.19 -4.78 22.68
N ARG A 56 0.06 -4.30 23.23
CA ARG A 56 0.02 -3.07 24.04
C ARG A 56 1.06 -3.07 25.17
N ASP A 57 1.11 -4.15 25.94
CA ASP A 57 2.02 -4.25 27.10
C ASP A 57 3.49 -4.17 26.68
N LEU A 58 3.85 -4.77 25.54
CA LEU A 58 5.20 -4.70 24.99
C LEU A 58 5.56 -3.30 24.48
N VAL A 59 4.60 -2.60 23.87
CA VAL A 59 4.81 -1.22 23.42
C VAL A 59 4.98 -0.29 24.63
N GLU A 60 4.15 -0.43 25.65
CA GLU A 60 4.25 0.34 26.90
C GLU A 60 5.55 0.04 27.66
N ALA A 61 5.99 -1.22 27.71
CA ALA A 61 7.29 -1.58 28.28
C ALA A 61 8.44 -0.90 27.54
N ARG A 62 8.42 -0.87 26.20
CA ARG A 62 9.44 -0.15 25.40
C ARG A 62 9.44 1.34 25.67
N LEU A 63 8.26 1.96 25.80
CA LEU A 63 8.12 3.37 26.18
C LEU A 63 8.67 3.63 27.58
N ALA A 64 8.43 2.73 28.54
CA ALA A 64 8.96 2.82 29.91
C ALA A 64 10.50 2.70 29.95
N LEU A 65 11.10 2.01 28.98
CA LEU A 65 12.55 1.97 28.78
C LEU A 65 13.11 3.25 28.12
N GLY A 66 12.27 4.25 27.84
CA GLY A 66 12.66 5.54 27.27
C GLY A 66 12.71 5.58 25.74
N LEU A 67 12.22 4.54 25.05
CA LEU A 67 12.12 4.56 23.58
C LEU A 67 11.04 5.55 23.13
N SER A 68 11.25 6.18 21.96
CA SER A 68 10.21 7.01 21.34
C SER A 68 9.03 6.15 20.88
N SER A 69 7.82 6.71 20.78
CA SER A 69 6.65 5.99 20.23
C SER A 69 6.89 5.41 18.85
N ARG A 70 7.69 6.11 18.03
CA ARG A 70 8.06 5.63 16.69
C ARG A 70 8.90 4.36 16.79
N ASP A 71 9.90 4.34 17.66
CA ASP A 71 10.81 3.20 17.79
C ASP A 71 10.17 2.03 18.53
N ALA A 72 9.35 2.33 19.55
CA ALA A 72 8.60 1.33 20.31
C ALA A 72 7.62 0.54 19.41
N PHE A 73 7.05 1.20 18.39
CA PHE A 73 6.09 0.62 17.46
C PHE A 73 6.67 0.22 16.10
N ALA A 74 7.90 0.62 15.76
CA ALA A 74 8.52 0.36 14.46
C ALA A 74 8.50 -1.12 14.02
N PRO A 75 8.76 -2.12 14.90
CA PRO A 75 8.70 -3.53 14.51
C PRO A 75 7.30 -3.95 14.05
N HIS A 76 6.27 -3.48 14.76
CA HIS A 76 4.87 -3.78 14.53
C HIS A 76 4.35 -3.13 13.24
N LEU A 77 4.74 -1.87 13.02
CA LEU A 77 4.47 -1.16 11.77
C LEU A 77 5.08 -1.87 10.56
N ARG A 78 6.33 -2.36 10.69
CA ARG A 78 7.01 -3.09 9.62
C ARG A 78 6.29 -4.39 9.27
N GLU A 79 5.83 -5.14 10.27
CA GLU A 79 5.11 -6.40 10.04
C GLU A 79 3.75 -6.16 9.39
N ALA A 80 3.03 -5.11 9.82
CA ALA A 80 1.77 -4.73 9.21
C ALA A 80 1.92 -4.32 7.74
N LEU A 81 2.95 -3.52 7.42
CA LEU A 81 3.27 -3.14 6.04
C LEU A 81 3.69 -4.35 5.20
N ARG A 82 4.50 -5.25 5.76
CA ARG A 82 4.91 -6.48 5.07
C ARG A 82 3.69 -7.32 4.70
N THR A 83 2.81 -7.56 5.66
CA THR A 83 1.57 -8.31 5.45
C THR A 83 0.70 -7.71 4.33
N ALA A 84 0.61 -6.38 4.27
CA ALA A 84 -0.17 -5.68 3.27
C ALA A 84 0.46 -5.65 1.86
N LEU A 85 1.79 -5.58 1.77
CA LEU A 85 2.50 -5.36 0.50
C LEU A 85 3.00 -6.64 -0.16
N VAL A 86 3.23 -7.72 0.59
CA VAL A 86 3.70 -9.00 0.05
C VAL A 86 2.84 -9.51 -1.11
N PRO A 87 1.49 -9.51 -1.05
CA PRO A 87 0.67 -10.00 -2.17
C PRO A 87 0.91 -9.24 -3.48
N GLN A 88 1.07 -7.91 -3.41
CA GLN A 88 1.35 -7.09 -4.59
C GLN A 88 2.75 -7.37 -5.15
N ILE A 89 3.75 -7.56 -4.27
CA ILE A 89 5.11 -7.93 -4.66
C ILE A 89 5.11 -9.29 -5.37
N GLU A 90 4.42 -10.29 -4.82
CA GLU A 90 4.33 -11.62 -5.43
C GLU A 90 3.60 -11.59 -6.79
N THR A 91 2.55 -10.79 -6.92
CA THR A 91 1.87 -10.58 -8.21
C THR A 91 2.80 -9.96 -9.25
N THR A 92 3.55 -8.92 -8.88
CA THR A 92 4.52 -8.27 -9.78
C THR A 92 5.64 -9.24 -10.19
N LYS A 93 6.10 -10.11 -9.28
CA LYS A 93 7.10 -11.17 -9.60
C LYS A 93 6.55 -12.22 -10.56
N ALA A 94 5.30 -12.66 -10.38
CA ALA A 94 4.70 -13.76 -11.14
C ALA A 94 4.56 -13.46 -12.64
N VAL A 95 4.35 -12.20 -13.02
CA VAL A 95 4.24 -11.76 -14.43
C VAL A 95 5.54 -12.00 -15.21
N GLY A 96 6.69 -12.05 -14.53
CA GLY A 96 7.98 -12.35 -15.17
C GLY A 96 8.29 -13.85 -15.30
N ILE A 97 7.52 -14.73 -14.64
CA ILE A 97 7.88 -16.16 -14.52
C ILE A 97 6.85 -17.08 -15.16
N ILE A 98 5.53 -16.86 -14.97
CA ILE A 98 4.52 -17.89 -15.27
C ILE A 98 3.27 -17.34 -15.97
N ALA A 99 2.91 -16.07 -15.76
CA ALA A 99 1.63 -15.54 -16.23
C ALA A 99 1.80 -14.46 -17.31
N LEU A 100 1.16 -14.67 -18.47
CA LEU A 100 0.84 -13.59 -19.41
C LEU A 100 -0.45 -12.91 -18.94
N PRO A 101 -0.40 -11.67 -18.40
CA PRO A 101 -1.60 -11.00 -17.91
C PRO A 101 -2.59 -10.75 -19.05
N GLY A 102 -3.90 -10.78 -18.77
CA GLY A 102 -4.94 -10.61 -19.81
C GLY A 102 -4.80 -9.32 -20.64
N ALA A 103 -4.26 -8.25 -20.06
CA ALA A 103 -3.96 -7.00 -20.78
C ALA A 103 -2.83 -7.17 -21.81
N MET A 104 -1.81 -7.96 -21.49
CA MET A 104 -0.72 -8.29 -22.39
C MET A 104 -1.21 -9.14 -23.57
N THR A 105 -2.04 -10.15 -23.32
CA THR A 105 -2.68 -10.94 -24.38
C THR A 105 -3.58 -10.08 -25.25
N GLY A 106 -4.32 -9.13 -24.67
CA GLY A 106 -5.13 -8.16 -25.41
C GLY A 106 -4.32 -7.26 -26.35
N LEU A 107 -3.16 -6.77 -25.92
CA LEU A 107 -2.24 -6.00 -26.77
C LEU A 107 -1.69 -6.83 -27.94
N ILE A 108 -1.32 -8.08 -27.67
CA ILE A 108 -0.83 -9.01 -28.70
C ILE A 108 -1.93 -9.29 -29.74
N LEU A 109 -3.16 -9.56 -29.29
CA LEU A 109 -4.31 -9.77 -30.18
C LEU A 109 -4.68 -8.52 -30.97
N ALA A 110 -4.38 -7.33 -30.45
CA ALA A 110 -4.54 -6.05 -31.14
C ALA A 110 -3.41 -5.74 -32.15
N GLY A 111 -2.44 -6.64 -32.33
CA GLY A 111 -1.37 -6.52 -33.32
C GLY A 111 -0.11 -5.81 -32.81
N VAL A 112 0.03 -5.58 -31.49
CA VAL A 112 1.27 -5.06 -30.90
C VAL A 112 2.32 -6.17 -30.86
N ASP A 113 3.58 -5.83 -31.13
CA ASP A 113 4.70 -6.77 -31.01
C ASP A 113 4.74 -7.37 -29.59
N PRO A 114 4.86 -8.70 -29.43
CA PRO A 114 4.90 -9.36 -28.13
C PRO A 114 5.97 -8.78 -27.19
N VAL A 115 7.13 -8.37 -27.70
CA VAL A 115 8.22 -7.81 -26.89
C VAL A 115 7.82 -6.47 -26.31
N ASP A 116 7.15 -5.63 -27.09
CA ASP A 116 6.68 -4.32 -26.62
C ASP A 116 5.50 -4.47 -25.65
N ALA A 117 4.61 -5.44 -25.88
CA ALA A 117 3.54 -5.77 -24.94
C ALA A 117 4.09 -6.22 -23.56
N VAL A 118 5.16 -7.04 -23.53
CA VAL A 118 5.86 -7.39 -22.27
C VAL A 118 6.39 -6.14 -21.57
N ARG A 119 7.12 -5.29 -22.30
CA ARG A 119 7.77 -4.09 -21.72
C ARG A 119 6.75 -3.17 -21.06
N VAL A 120 5.65 -2.88 -21.75
CA VAL A 120 4.56 -2.06 -21.22
C VAL A 120 3.94 -2.72 -19.99
N GLN A 121 3.66 -4.02 -20.04
CA GLN A 121 3.06 -4.73 -18.91
C GLN A 121 3.96 -4.71 -17.66
N VAL A 122 5.25 -4.93 -17.82
CA VAL A 122 6.22 -4.88 -16.71
C VAL A 122 6.27 -3.46 -16.12
N ALA A 123 6.32 -2.42 -16.97
CA ALA A 123 6.30 -1.03 -16.52
C ALA A 123 5.03 -0.71 -15.70
N VAL A 124 3.86 -1.16 -16.17
CA VAL A 124 2.59 -0.98 -15.45
C VAL A 124 2.59 -1.71 -14.11
N MET A 125 3.12 -2.93 -14.03
CA MET A 125 3.19 -3.67 -12.76
C MET A 125 4.08 -2.99 -11.72
N TYR A 126 5.21 -2.41 -12.14
CA TYR A 126 6.05 -1.61 -11.25
C TYR A 126 5.38 -0.29 -10.84
N LEU A 127 4.67 0.36 -11.76
CA LEU A 127 3.91 1.57 -11.45
C LEU A 127 2.82 1.30 -10.39
N VAL A 128 2.06 0.21 -10.56
CA VAL A 128 1.04 -0.21 -9.59
C VAL A 128 1.69 -0.56 -8.26
N LEU A 129 2.77 -1.36 -8.25
CA LEU A 129 3.49 -1.70 -7.02
C LEU A 129 4.00 -0.45 -6.28
N GLY A 130 4.61 0.50 -6.97
CA GLY A 130 5.11 1.75 -6.39
C GLY A 130 3.99 2.61 -5.82
N SER A 131 2.86 2.71 -6.53
CA SER A 131 1.65 3.42 -6.09
C SER A 131 1.05 2.84 -4.82
N VAL A 132 0.90 1.51 -4.78
CA VAL A 132 0.41 0.77 -3.60
C VAL A 132 1.36 0.96 -2.42
N ALA A 133 2.66 0.72 -2.63
CA ALA A 133 3.67 0.84 -1.59
C ALA A 133 3.71 2.24 -0.98
N THR A 134 3.69 3.28 -1.82
CA THR A 134 3.72 4.68 -1.37
C THR A 134 2.45 5.02 -0.58
N THR A 135 1.28 4.73 -1.14
CA THR A 135 0.00 5.10 -0.52
C THR A 135 -0.21 4.38 0.81
N THR A 136 0.04 3.07 0.84
CA THR A 136 -0.07 2.26 2.06
C THR A 136 0.95 2.70 3.12
N SER A 137 2.18 3.03 2.74
CA SER A 137 3.21 3.51 3.69
C SER A 137 2.86 4.86 4.29
N VAL A 138 2.44 5.83 3.47
CA VAL A 138 2.01 7.15 3.96
C VAL A 138 0.84 7.02 4.92
N MET A 139 -0.15 6.19 4.56
CA MET A 139 -1.30 5.98 5.44
C MET A 139 -0.92 5.27 6.74
N ALA A 140 -0.10 4.22 6.67
CA ALA A 140 0.35 3.47 7.82
C ALA A 140 1.10 4.36 8.83
N ILE A 141 1.98 5.23 8.34
CA ILE A 141 2.71 6.21 9.16
C ILE A 141 1.73 7.21 9.78
N GLY A 142 0.79 7.75 8.99
CA GLY A 142 -0.23 8.67 9.47
C GLY A 142 -1.11 8.07 10.57
N LEU A 143 -1.57 6.83 10.37
CA LEU A 143 -2.37 6.08 11.34
C LEU A 143 -1.57 5.81 12.61
N THR A 144 -0.31 5.38 12.49
CA THR A 144 0.55 5.13 13.64
C THR A 144 0.74 6.39 14.47
N ARG A 145 0.93 7.56 13.85
CA ARG A 145 1.00 8.84 14.58
C ARG A 145 -0.30 9.16 15.32
N GLY A 146 -1.45 8.82 14.74
CA GLY A 146 -2.77 9.00 15.38
C GLY A 146 -3.03 8.04 16.55
N LEU A 147 -2.29 6.94 16.67
CA LEU A 147 -2.41 6.00 17.80
C LEU A 147 -1.69 6.47 19.07
N PHE A 148 -0.88 7.54 19.01
CA PHE A 148 -0.16 8.06 20.16
C PHE A 148 -0.63 9.49 20.51
N SER A 149 -0.93 9.71 21.79
CA SER A 149 -1.15 11.04 22.36
C SER A 149 0.17 11.85 22.37
N PRO A 150 0.15 13.20 22.45
CA PRO A 150 1.34 14.01 22.70
C PRO A 150 2.17 13.54 23.91
N ASP A 151 1.53 12.92 24.91
CA ASP A 151 2.18 12.36 26.09
C ASP A 151 2.75 10.94 25.86
N HIS A 152 2.95 10.53 24.60
CA HIS A 152 3.42 9.18 24.22
C HIS A 152 2.53 8.01 24.68
N ARG A 153 1.30 8.27 25.10
CA ARG A 153 0.34 7.22 25.50
C ARG A 153 -0.33 6.60 24.29
N LEU A 154 -0.44 5.27 24.29
CA LEU A 154 -1.14 4.52 23.26
C LEU A 154 -2.66 4.71 23.43
N VAL A 155 -3.30 5.38 22.46
CA VAL A 155 -4.75 5.61 22.39
C VAL A 155 -5.31 4.67 21.33
N VAL A 156 -5.57 3.42 21.72
CA VAL A 156 -6.19 2.46 20.80
C VAL A 156 -7.71 2.62 20.86
N PRO A 157 -8.40 2.87 19.74
CA PRO A 157 -9.86 2.83 19.73
C PRO A 157 -10.32 1.44 20.19
N ARG A 158 -11.33 1.38 21.07
CA ARG A 158 -11.96 0.12 21.51
C ARG A 158 -12.61 -0.61 20.34
#